data_AF-A0A7G5FCC0-F1
#
_entry.id   AF-A0A7G5FCC0-F1
#
_cell.length_a   1.000
_cell.length_b   1.000
_cell.length_c   1.000
_cell.angle_alpha   90.00
_cell.angle_beta   90.00
_cell.angle_gamma   90.00
#
_symmetry.space_group_name_H-M   'P 1'
#
loop_
_entity.id
_entity.type
_entity.pdbx_description
1 polymer ?
#
loop_
_entity_poly.entity_id
_entity_poly.type
_entity_poly.pdbx_seq_one_letter_code
_entity_poly.pdbx_strand_id
1 'polypeptide(L)'
;MHPLDIAAGALILIVGVAIALGAGITAILLALNHFYGEIDTRGCVAYGCAIALSTLASALLAGCVSLLSGSETTKLGMLTLGAGFMVRAAGDIEQSDTIRWLTPLGWMGIVRPFTDDNWWSLAAAATITGVLALLWLAGERGRQYGFGILPTRTHRTRKQRRIATPWGLRRLLDRSFRLTWLLTGFILAFFMNSLSASMDELLTQDDKTGQIFKQMFSETDLEIAFITYLADFLGILLGVAAVAGMLKLRSEERNRTVDLMRSRGVSRTLPMALQAGSTVLFIVESCLATGLGAILGVSRDAWPVALSANLTQFAPMFALAGLTTLIIGLTSRYGWLAWLPIIYSGAMTIIGPLLQAPEWLLNTSVFNHAINSENTGNLVAWLVLVAVGGVAMVGGVVLAGRREVL
;
A
#
# COMPACT_ATOMS: atom_id res chain seq x y z
N MET A 1 -8.57 1.51 33.16
CA MET A 1 -7.95 2.45 32.20
C MET A 1 -8.99 3.50 31.87
N HIS A 2 -8.71 4.76 32.18
CA HIS A 2 -9.60 5.87 31.85
C HIS A 2 -9.62 6.07 30.34
N PRO A 3 -10.72 6.56 29.73
CA PRO A 3 -10.79 6.76 28.29
C PRO A 3 -9.66 7.61 27.70
N LEU A 4 -9.23 8.57 28.51
CA LEU A 4 -8.13 9.47 28.25
C LEU A 4 -6.78 8.76 28.13
N ASP A 5 -6.56 7.66 28.86
CA ASP A 5 -5.28 6.94 28.84
C ASP A 5 -5.08 6.24 27.49
N ILE A 6 -6.14 5.71 26.90
CA ILE A 6 -6.09 5.03 25.59
C ILE A 6 -5.95 6.06 24.46
N ALA A 7 -6.68 7.17 24.53
CA ALA A 7 -6.57 8.27 23.57
C ALA A 7 -5.18 8.91 23.60
N ALA A 8 -4.64 9.17 24.79
CA ALA A 8 -3.28 9.67 24.96
C ALA A 8 -2.24 8.66 24.47
N GLY A 9 -2.39 7.38 24.79
CA GLY A 9 -1.51 6.32 24.29
C GLY A 9 -1.52 6.22 22.75
N ALA A 10 -2.68 6.33 22.12
CA ALA A 10 -2.80 6.37 20.67
C ALA A 10 -2.15 7.62 20.06
N LEU A 11 -2.32 8.79 20.67
CA LEU A 11 -1.66 10.02 20.23
C LEU A 11 -0.13 9.90 20.32
N ILE A 12 0.39 9.40 21.44
CA ILE A 12 1.83 9.17 21.64
C ILE A 12 2.37 8.22 20.57
N LEU A 13 1.63 7.15 20.26
CA LEU A 13 2.01 6.22 19.20
C LEU A 13 2.07 6.91 17.82
N ILE A 14 1.02 7.66 17.44
CA ILE A 14 0.96 8.35 16.15
C ILE A 14 2.07 9.39 16.03
N VAL A 15 2.28 10.18 17.08
CA VAL A 15 3.37 11.17 17.15
C VAL A 15 4.73 10.47 17.06
N GLY A 16 4.93 9.37 17.78
CA GLY A 16 6.16 8.57 17.73
C GLY A 16 6.45 8.04 16.32
N VAL A 17 5.43 7.51 15.63
CA VAL A 17 5.56 7.03 14.25
C VAL A 17 5.89 8.18 13.29
N ALA A 18 5.19 9.32 13.40
CA ALA A 18 5.44 10.48 12.55
C ALA A 18 6.85 11.05 12.73
N ILE A 19 7.32 11.16 13.98
CA ILE A 19 8.68 11.61 14.30
C ILE A 19 9.71 10.59 13.79
N ALA A 20 9.50 9.29 14.01
CA ALA A 20 10.41 8.26 13.54
C ALA A 20 10.56 8.26 12.01
N LEU A 21 9.45 8.45 11.27
CA LEU A 21 9.47 8.59 9.82
C LEU A 21 10.23 9.86 9.38
N GLY A 22 9.89 11.03 9.93
CA GLY A 22 10.56 12.28 9.56
C GLY A 22 12.05 12.29 9.92
N ALA A 23 12.40 11.83 11.12
CA ALA A 23 13.79 11.72 11.58
C ALA A 23 14.57 10.68 10.78
N GLY A 24 13.96 9.52 10.48
CA GLY A 24 14.58 8.48 9.67
C GLY A 24 14.92 8.98 8.27
N ILE A 25 13.99 9.68 7.62
CA ILE A 25 14.21 10.26 6.29
C ILE A 25 15.28 11.37 6.35
N THR A 26 15.22 12.25 7.36
CA THR A 26 16.26 13.28 7.57
C THR A 26 17.64 12.64 7.72
N ALA A 27 17.75 11.58 8.52
CA ALA A 27 19.00 10.86 8.74
C ALA A 27 19.53 10.21 7.45
N ILE A 28 18.65 9.61 6.64
CA ILE A 28 19.02 9.04 5.34
C ILE A 28 19.54 10.14 4.40
N LEU A 29 18.83 11.27 4.30
CA LEU A 29 19.25 12.38 3.42
C LEU A 29 20.56 13.03 3.88
N LEU A 30 20.77 13.18 5.19
CA LEU A 30 22.04 13.66 5.74
C LEU A 30 23.17 12.67 5.52
N ALA A 31 22.91 11.37 5.62
CA ALA A 31 23.89 10.35 5.30
C ALA A 31 24.27 10.40 3.81
N LEU A 32 23.28 10.52 2.91
CA LEU A 32 23.54 10.70 1.48
C LEU A 32 24.34 11.97 1.20
N ASN A 33 24.02 13.08 1.89
CA ASN A 33 24.81 14.31 1.76
C ASN A 33 26.29 14.11 2.14
N HIS A 34 26.57 13.26 3.13
CA HIS A 34 27.96 12.95 3.49
C HIS A 34 28.73 12.27 2.35
N PHE A 35 28.05 11.48 1.50
CA PHE A 35 28.68 10.78 0.38
C PHE A 35 28.78 11.65 -0.88
N TYR A 36 27.75 12.44 -1.18
CA TYR A 36 27.65 13.18 -2.46
C TYR A 36 27.96 14.67 -2.33
N GLY A 37 27.83 15.28 -1.15
CA GLY A 37 28.19 16.67 -0.87
C GLY A 37 27.31 17.75 -1.52
N GLU A 38 26.31 17.36 -2.31
CA GLU A 38 25.47 18.28 -3.11
C GLU A 38 24.13 18.64 -2.44
N ILE A 39 23.83 18.12 -1.26
CA ILE A 39 22.50 18.24 -0.64
C ILE A 39 22.55 19.26 0.51
N ASP A 40 21.67 20.27 0.48
CA ASP A 40 21.60 21.21 1.59
C ASP A 40 21.03 20.55 2.87
N THR A 41 21.79 20.66 3.97
CA THR A 41 21.40 20.19 5.30
C THR A 41 20.10 20.80 5.80
N ARG A 42 19.81 22.06 5.45
CA ARG A 42 18.56 22.73 5.85
C ARG A 42 17.36 22.11 5.15
N GLY A 43 17.47 21.87 3.84
CA GLY A 43 16.47 21.18 3.05
C GLY A 43 16.20 19.76 3.55
N CYS A 44 17.23 19.01 3.99
CA CYS A 44 17.05 17.68 4.59
C CYS A 44 16.13 17.71 5.82
N VAL A 45 16.35 18.67 6.72
CA VAL A 45 15.55 18.83 7.95
C VAL A 45 14.15 19.33 7.61
N ALA A 46 14.03 20.32 6.72
CA ALA A 46 12.73 20.82 6.27
C ALA A 46 11.88 19.71 5.65
N TYR A 47 12.49 18.85 4.82
CA TYR A 47 11.86 17.70 4.20
C TYR A 47 11.34 16.68 5.23
N GLY A 48 12.19 16.28 6.19
CA GLY A 48 11.79 15.35 7.24
C GLY A 48 10.70 15.89 8.15
N CYS A 49 10.78 17.17 8.52
CA CYS A 49 9.74 17.85 9.29
C CYS A 49 8.42 17.96 8.51
N ALA A 50 8.47 18.27 7.21
CA ALA A 50 7.28 18.31 6.36
C ALA A 50 6.60 16.93 6.29
N ILE A 51 7.37 15.85 6.17
CA ILE A 51 6.82 14.48 6.17
C ILE A 51 6.22 14.11 7.53
N ALA A 52 6.92 14.40 8.63
CA ALA A 52 6.40 14.13 9.97
C ALA A 52 5.07 14.86 10.20
N LEU A 53 5.00 16.15 9.88
CA LEU A 53 3.79 16.95 10.03
C LEU A 53 2.66 16.50 9.11
N SER A 54 2.94 16.23 7.83
CA SER A 54 1.93 15.75 6.88
C SER A 54 1.35 14.41 7.35
N THR A 55 2.21 13.49 7.81
CA THR A 55 1.79 12.18 8.34
C THR A 55 0.93 12.32 9.59
N LEU A 56 1.37 13.14 10.55
CA LEU A 56 0.67 13.37 11.81
C LEU A 56 -0.68 14.06 11.57
N ALA A 57 -0.71 15.12 10.77
CA ALA A 57 -1.93 15.84 10.43
C ALA A 57 -2.93 14.97 9.65
N SER A 58 -2.48 14.17 8.69
CA SER A 58 -3.35 13.21 7.99
C SER A 58 -3.93 12.18 8.94
N ALA A 59 -3.14 11.64 9.87
CA ALA A 59 -3.62 10.68 10.86
C ALA A 59 -4.63 11.31 11.83
N LEU A 60 -4.38 12.53 12.29
CA LEU A 60 -5.29 13.27 13.18
C LEU A 60 -6.58 13.67 12.46
N LEU A 61 -6.51 14.10 11.20
CA LEU A 61 -7.68 14.44 10.40
C LEU A 61 -8.55 13.20 10.17
N ALA A 62 -7.94 12.06 9.81
CA ALA A 62 -8.62 10.77 9.76
C ALA A 62 -9.23 10.37 11.11
N GLY A 63 -8.52 10.63 12.21
CA GLY A 63 -8.99 10.46 13.57
C GLY A 63 -10.26 11.28 13.85
N CYS A 64 -10.24 12.58 13.56
CA CYS A 64 -11.39 13.47 13.71
C CYS A 64 -12.60 13.02 12.90
N VAL A 65 -12.40 12.63 11.64
CA VAL A 65 -13.50 12.09 10.80
C VAL A 65 -14.01 10.77 11.38
N SER A 66 -13.12 9.92 11.90
CA SER A 66 -13.52 8.64 12.49
C SER A 66 -14.37 8.81 13.76
N LEU A 67 -14.27 9.92 14.49
CA LEU A 67 -15.15 10.23 15.64
C LEU A 67 -16.63 10.24 15.25
N LEU A 68 -16.93 10.52 13.98
CA LEU A 68 -18.29 10.54 13.46
C LEU A 68 -18.93 9.13 13.41
N SER A 69 -18.15 8.04 13.38
CA SER A 69 -18.68 6.67 13.26
C SER A 69 -18.08 5.70 14.28
N GLY A 70 -18.94 4.94 14.95
CA GLY A 70 -18.51 3.95 15.95
C GLY A 70 -17.95 2.65 15.38
N SER A 71 -18.27 2.31 14.12
CA SER A 71 -18.03 0.96 13.56
C SER A 71 -17.20 0.93 12.27
N GLU A 72 -17.06 2.05 11.56
CA GLU A 72 -16.37 2.11 10.25
C GLU A 72 -15.14 3.03 10.24
N THR A 73 -14.47 3.16 11.39
CA THR A 73 -13.35 4.10 11.60
C THR A 73 -12.22 3.94 10.56
N THR A 74 -11.81 2.70 10.25
CA THR A 74 -10.76 2.43 9.25
C THR A 74 -11.16 2.87 7.84
N LYS A 75 -12.41 2.60 7.43
CA LYS A 75 -12.89 2.96 6.09
C LYS A 75 -12.96 4.48 5.92
N LEU A 76 -13.46 5.17 6.95
CA LEU A 76 -13.50 6.62 6.97
C LEU A 76 -12.09 7.22 6.91
N GLY A 77 -11.13 6.67 7.68
CA GLY A 77 -9.74 7.12 7.59
C GLY A 77 -9.14 6.95 6.20
N MET A 78 -9.39 5.82 5.53
CA MET A 78 -8.94 5.61 4.15
C MET A 78 -9.64 6.56 3.16
N LEU A 79 -10.94 6.80 3.33
CA LEU A 79 -11.70 7.76 2.52
C LEU A 79 -11.11 9.16 2.67
N THR A 80 -10.78 9.57 3.89
CA THR A 80 -10.14 10.85 4.20
C THR A 80 -8.81 11.01 3.48
N LEU A 81 -7.96 9.98 3.50
CA LEU A 81 -6.68 9.99 2.78
C LEU A 81 -6.89 10.06 1.26
N GLY A 82 -7.81 9.26 0.71
CA GLY A 82 -8.14 9.27 -0.72
C GLY A 82 -8.70 10.62 -1.19
N ALA A 83 -9.62 11.21 -0.43
CA ALA A 83 -10.16 12.55 -0.71
C ALA A 83 -9.06 13.62 -0.61
N GLY A 84 -8.22 13.55 0.41
CA GLY A 84 -7.08 14.45 0.57
C GLY A 84 -6.09 14.36 -0.60
N PHE A 85 -5.88 13.17 -1.17
CA PHE A 85 -5.05 12.99 -2.35
C PHE A 85 -5.69 13.61 -3.60
N MET A 86 -7.00 13.47 -3.80
CA MET A 86 -7.69 14.10 -4.93
C MET A 86 -7.65 15.62 -4.86
N VAL A 87 -7.84 16.20 -3.67
CA VAL A 87 -7.68 17.64 -3.45
C VAL A 87 -6.24 18.08 -3.74
N ARG A 88 -5.24 17.27 -3.34
CA ARG A 88 -3.84 17.55 -3.66
C ARG A 88 -3.62 17.55 -5.17
N ALA A 89 -4.11 16.53 -5.87
CA ALA A 89 -3.97 16.42 -7.32
C ALA A 89 -4.60 17.63 -8.04
N ALA A 90 -5.79 18.06 -7.62
CA ALA A 90 -6.42 19.28 -8.14
C ALA A 90 -5.55 20.53 -7.89
N GLY A 91 -4.99 20.67 -6.68
CA GLY A 91 -4.09 21.77 -6.35
C GLY A 91 -2.77 21.75 -7.14
N ASP A 92 -2.29 20.56 -7.51
CA ASP A 92 -1.09 20.39 -8.33
C ASP A 92 -1.37 20.72 -9.80
N ILE A 93 -2.53 20.34 -10.34
CA ILE A 93 -2.98 20.69 -11.70
C ILE A 93 -3.21 22.20 -11.84
N GLU A 94 -3.91 22.81 -10.89
CA GLU A 94 -4.20 24.25 -10.90
C GLU A 94 -3.02 25.11 -10.41
N GLN A 95 -1.93 24.49 -9.94
CA GLN A 95 -0.80 25.15 -9.30
C GLN A 95 -1.20 26.12 -8.18
N SER A 96 -2.26 25.77 -7.43
CA SER A 96 -2.89 26.65 -6.43
C SER A 96 -2.50 26.25 -5.01
N ASP A 97 -1.71 27.12 -4.36
CA ASP A 97 -1.30 26.90 -2.96
C ASP A 97 -2.49 26.92 -1.99
N THR A 98 -3.56 27.66 -2.31
CA THR A 98 -4.81 27.68 -1.52
C THR A 98 -5.47 26.30 -1.47
N ILE A 99 -5.47 25.56 -2.59
CA ILE A 99 -6.03 24.21 -2.65
C ILE A 99 -5.09 23.22 -1.96
N ARG A 100 -3.77 23.37 -2.12
CA ARG A 100 -2.78 22.52 -1.44
C ARG A 100 -2.88 22.63 0.08
N TRP A 101 -3.26 23.79 0.63
CA TRP A 101 -3.46 23.96 2.09
C TRP A 101 -4.62 23.13 2.66
N LEU A 102 -5.64 22.80 1.86
CA LEU A 102 -6.82 22.05 2.30
C LEU A 102 -6.52 20.60 2.69
N THR A 103 -5.38 20.07 2.25
CA THR A 103 -4.99 18.69 2.48
C THR A 103 -3.59 18.64 3.09
N PRO A 104 -3.39 17.93 4.22
CA PRO A 104 -2.05 17.79 4.79
C PRO A 104 -1.05 17.15 3.82
N LEU A 105 -1.53 16.37 2.85
CA LEU A 105 -0.70 15.79 1.80
C LEU A 105 -0.10 16.85 0.88
N GLY A 106 -0.72 18.03 0.75
CA GLY A 106 -0.25 19.12 -0.12
C GLY A 106 0.81 20.02 0.52
N TRP A 107 0.98 19.95 1.84
CA TRP A 107 1.88 20.85 2.58
C TRP A 107 3.35 20.70 2.16
N MET A 108 3.75 19.51 1.71
CA MET A 108 5.08 19.30 1.15
C MET A 108 5.38 20.23 -0.03
N GLY A 109 4.40 20.48 -0.90
CA GLY A 109 4.54 21.42 -2.02
C GLY A 109 4.55 22.90 -1.61
N ILE A 110 4.08 23.21 -0.41
CA ILE A 110 4.02 24.58 0.14
C ILE A 110 5.29 24.91 0.92
N VAL A 111 5.84 23.93 1.67
CA VAL A 111 7.11 24.09 2.41
C VAL A 111 8.28 24.22 1.44
N ARG A 112 8.18 23.58 0.26
CA ARG A 112 9.20 23.59 -0.80
C ARG A 112 10.62 23.29 -0.29
N PRO A 113 10.84 22.09 0.29
CA PRO A 113 12.16 21.72 0.77
C PRO A 113 13.18 21.72 -0.37
N PHE A 114 14.41 22.14 -0.07
CA PHE A 114 15.56 22.26 -1.00
C PHE A 114 15.49 23.42 -2.01
N THR A 115 14.44 24.24 -2.01
CA THR A 115 14.38 25.46 -2.82
C THR A 115 14.23 26.70 -1.96
N ASP A 116 13.07 26.87 -1.33
CA ASP A 116 12.75 28.05 -0.51
C ASP A 116 12.82 27.76 0.99
N ASP A 117 12.69 26.49 1.40
CA ASP A 117 12.64 26.03 2.80
C ASP A 117 11.74 26.92 3.68
N ASN A 118 10.46 27.01 3.33
CA ASN A 118 9.56 27.95 3.98
C ASN A 118 9.17 27.50 5.40
N TRP A 119 10.00 27.86 6.37
CA TRP A 119 9.81 27.59 7.80
C TRP A 119 8.54 28.20 8.37
N TRP A 120 8.03 29.29 7.78
CA TRP A 120 6.76 29.88 8.20
C TRP A 120 5.58 28.97 7.85
N SER A 121 5.56 28.41 6.65
CA SER A 121 4.59 27.39 6.25
C SER A 121 4.68 26.14 7.12
N LEU A 122 5.89 25.77 7.54
CA LEU A 122 6.11 24.65 8.45
C LEU A 122 5.53 24.92 9.85
N ALA A 123 5.74 26.13 10.38
CA ALA A 123 5.15 26.56 11.65
C ALA A 123 3.61 26.63 11.59
N ALA A 124 3.05 27.09 10.46
CA ALA A 124 1.61 27.09 10.22
C ALA A 124 1.04 25.67 10.16
N ALA A 125 1.70 24.75 9.44
CA ALA A 125 1.36 23.33 9.39
C ALA A 125 1.41 22.69 10.79
N ALA A 126 2.44 22.98 11.59
CA ALA A 126 2.54 22.53 12.98
C ALA A 126 1.39 23.06 13.84
N THR A 127 1.00 24.32 13.67
CA THR A 127 -0.12 24.94 14.38
C THR A 127 -1.44 24.25 14.04
N ILE A 128 -1.73 24.03 12.75
CA ILE A 128 -2.93 23.32 12.30
C ILE A 128 -2.95 21.90 12.86
N THR A 129 -1.80 21.22 12.85
CA THR A 129 -1.66 19.87 13.40
C THR A 129 -1.95 19.85 14.91
N GLY A 130 -1.45 20.83 15.66
CA GLY A 130 -1.76 21.00 17.08
C GLY A 130 -3.25 21.21 17.35
N VAL A 131 -3.90 22.06 16.55
CA VAL A 131 -5.37 22.28 16.63
C VAL A 131 -6.13 20.98 16.33
N LEU A 132 -5.75 20.22 15.30
CA LEU A 132 -6.37 18.93 15.00
C LEU A 132 -6.20 17.94 16.16
N ALA A 133 -5.03 17.91 16.80
CA ALA A 133 -4.78 17.06 17.96
C ALA A 133 -5.68 17.44 19.14
N LEU A 134 -5.84 18.74 19.42
CA LEU A 134 -6.73 19.24 20.47
C LEU A 134 -8.20 18.91 20.19
N LEU A 135 -8.65 19.11 18.95
CA LEU A 135 -10.01 18.77 18.53
C LEU A 135 -10.29 17.27 18.66
N TRP A 136 -9.32 16.44 18.26
CA TRP A 136 -9.43 15.00 18.37
C TRP A 136 -9.52 14.54 19.84
N LEU A 137 -8.63 15.05 20.70
CA LEU A 137 -8.65 14.76 22.14
C LEU A 137 -9.93 15.26 22.82
N ALA A 138 -10.42 16.44 22.47
CA ALA A 138 -11.67 16.98 22.99
C ALA A 138 -12.88 16.14 22.57
N GLY A 139 -12.90 15.68 21.31
CA GLY A 139 -13.94 14.79 20.81
C GLY A 139 -13.93 13.42 21.51
N GLU A 140 -12.75 12.85 21.75
CA GLU A 140 -12.62 11.55 22.41
C GLU A 140 -12.97 11.62 23.91
N ARG A 141 -12.76 12.76 24.58
CA ARG A 141 -13.20 13.00 25.96
C ARG A 141 -14.71 12.90 26.14
N GLY A 142 -15.47 13.38 25.17
CA GLY A 142 -16.95 13.39 25.22
C GLY A 142 -17.61 12.09 24.75
N ARG A 143 -16.84 11.15 24.19
CA ARG A 143 -17.36 9.99 23.48
C ARG A 143 -17.44 8.76 24.40
N GLN A 144 -18.58 8.08 24.38
CA GLN A 144 -18.71 6.76 24.99
C GLN A 144 -17.99 5.71 24.13
N TYR A 145 -17.25 4.82 24.78
CA TYR A 145 -16.54 3.74 24.10
C TYR A 145 -17.46 2.90 23.21
N GLY A 146 -17.07 2.73 21.95
CA GLY A 146 -17.82 1.94 20.97
C GLY A 146 -18.94 2.67 20.22
N PHE A 147 -19.22 3.94 20.54
CA PHE A 147 -20.22 4.75 19.85
C PHE A 147 -19.57 5.92 19.10
N GLY A 148 -20.05 6.23 17.90
CA GLY A 148 -19.68 7.45 17.19
C GLY A 148 -20.50 8.64 17.71
N ILE A 149 -20.08 9.86 17.37
CA ILE A 149 -20.86 11.08 17.67
C ILE A 149 -22.18 11.08 16.87
N LEU A 150 -22.18 10.54 15.64
CA LEU A 150 -23.42 10.34 14.89
C LEU A 150 -24.10 9.06 15.39
N PRO A 151 -25.43 9.10 15.64
CA PRO A 151 -26.18 7.91 15.97
C PRO A 151 -26.05 6.92 14.82
N THR A 152 -25.42 5.77 15.09
CA THR A 152 -25.36 4.67 14.13
C THR A 152 -26.79 4.21 13.88
N ARG A 153 -27.32 4.57 12.71
CA ARG A 153 -28.64 4.14 12.27
C ARG A 153 -28.59 2.62 12.13
N THR A 154 -29.08 1.90 13.13
CA THR A 154 -29.30 0.46 13.08
C THR A 154 -30.38 0.19 12.03
N HIS A 155 -29.99 0.21 10.76
CA HIS A 155 -30.91 -0.10 9.67
C HIS A 155 -31.35 -1.56 9.77
N ARG A 156 -32.58 -1.72 10.29
CA ARG A 156 -33.73 -2.41 9.69
C ARG A 156 -33.39 -3.75 9.02
N THR A 157 -33.77 -4.82 9.72
CA THR A 157 -33.87 -6.21 9.25
C THR A 157 -32.64 -6.71 8.50
N ARG A 158 -31.78 -7.45 9.20
CA ARG A 158 -30.71 -8.27 8.60
C ARG A 158 -31.33 -9.09 7.46
N LYS A 159 -31.14 -8.69 6.19
CA LYS A 159 -31.52 -9.54 5.04
C LYS A 159 -30.88 -10.89 5.30
N GLN A 160 -31.68 -11.95 5.42
CA GLN A 160 -31.18 -13.31 5.56
C GLN A 160 -30.33 -13.60 4.32
N ARG A 161 -29.01 -13.60 4.48
CA ARG A 161 -28.10 -13.97 3.41
C ARG A 161 -28.05 -15.49 3.39
N ARG A 162 -28.52 -16.11 2.30
CA ARG A 162 -28.44 -17.56 2.11
C ARG A 162 -26.98 -17.96 1.89
N ILE A 163 -26.27 -18.29 2.97
CA ILE A 163 -24.88 -18.77 2.93
C ILE A 163 -24.90 -20.27 3.17
N ALA A 164 -24.70 -21.04 2.11
CA ALA A 164 -24.78 -22.50 2.16
C ALA A 164 -23.41 -23.18 2.39
N THR A 165 -22.30 -22.50 2.10
CA THR A 165 -20.95 -23.09 2.13
C THR A 165 -19.93 -22.18 2.84
N PRO A 166 -18.86 -22.76 3.44
CA PRO A 166 -17.77 -21.99 4.04
C PRO A 166 -17.10 -21.02 3.05
N TRP A 167 -16.99 -21.44 1.78
CA TRP A 167 -16.50 -20.59 0.71
C TRP A 167 -17.46 -19.43 0.39
N GLY A 168 -18.78 -19.67 0.43
CA GLY A 168 -19.78 -18.60 0.30
C GLY A 168 -19.66 -17.54 1.40
N LEU A 169 -19.40 -17.96 2.64
CA LEU A 169 -19.13 -17.06 3.75
C LEU A 169 -17.84 -16.25 3.51
N ARG A 170 -16.76 -16.94 3.12
CA ARG A 170 -15.46 -16.33 2.82
C ARG A 170 -15.56 -15.27 1.73
N ARG A 171 -16.23 -15.60 0.62
CA ARG A 171 -16.46 -14.67 -0.49
C ARG A 171 -17.21 -13.42 -0.05
N LEU A 172 -18.16 -13.56 0.87
CA LEU A 172 -18.97 -12.47 1.37
C LEU A 172 -18.18 -11.55 2.32
N LEU A 173 -17.30 -12.11 3.14
CA LEU A 173 -16.39 -11.37 4.01
C LEU A 173 -15.35 -10.57 3.21
N ASP A 174 -14.76 -11.20 2.19
CA ASP A 174 -13.74 -10.55 1.36
C ASP A 174 -14.30 -9.67 0.24
N ARG A 175 -15.60 -9.75 -0.04
CA ARG A 175 -16.23 -9.07 -1.19
C ARG A 175 -15.85 -7.60 -1.28
N SER A 176 -16.06 -6.83 -0.20
CA SER A 176 -15.80 -5.39 -0.21
C SER A 176 -14.33 -5.09 -0.44
N PHE A 177 -13.44 -5.81 0.25
CA PHE A 177 -12.00 -5.62 0.07
C PHE A 177 -11.55 -5.94 -1.35
N ARG A 178 -11.97 -7.07 -1.91
CA ARG A 178 -11.63 -7.45 -3.28
C ARG A 178 -12.15 -6.43 -4.28
N LEU A 179 -13.43 -6.07 -4.22
CA LEU A 179 -14.01 -5.07 -5.13
C LEU A 179 -13.29 -3.73 -5.07
N THR A 180 -12.97 -3.24 -3.87
CA THR A 180 -12.22 -1.99 -3.72
C THR A 180 -10.85 -2.07 -4.39
N TRP A 181 -10.06 -3.10 -4.10
CA TRP A 181 -8.71 -3.24 -4.68
C TRP A 181 -8.71 -3.55 -6.18
N LEU A 182 -9.70 -4.30 -6.68
CA LEU A 182 -9.86 -4.55 -8.11
C LEU A 182 -10.19 -3.27 -8.87
N LEU A 183 -11.11 -2.45 -8.33
CA LEU A 183 -11.43 -1.15 -8.92
C LEU A 183 -10.24 -0.20 -8.84
N THR A 184 -9.54 -0.16 -7.70
CA THR A 184 -8.33 0.66 -7.56
C THR A 184 -7.24 0.24 -8.54
N GLY A 185 -6.95 -1.06 -8.66
CA GLY A 185 -5.96 -1.59 -9.61
C GLY A 185 -6.34 -1.29 -11.05
N PHE A 186 -7.61 -1.50 -11.43
CA PHE A 186 -8.12 -1.17 -12.77
C PHE A 186 -7.98 0.31 -13.10
N ILE A 187 -8.46 1.20 -12.21
CA ILE A 187 -8.44 2.65 -12.44
C ILE A 187 -7.00 3.15 -12.52
N LEU A 188 -6.12 2.67 -11.63
CA LEU A 188 -4.73 3.08 -11.59
C LEU A 188 -3.96 2.58 -12.81
N ALA A 189 -4.19 1.32 -13.22
CA ALA A 189 -3.61 0.78 -14.45
C ALA A 189 -4.06 1.57 -15.68
N PHE A 190 -5.36 1.85 -15.80
CA PHE A 190 -5.91 2.67 -16.90
C PHE A 190 -5.29 4.06 -16.93
N PHE A 191 -5.34 4.78 -15.81
CA PHE A 191 -4.86 6.15 -15.73
C PHE A 191 -3.36 6.25 -15.99
N MET A 192 -2.54 5.41 -15.33
CA MET A 192 -1.09 5.48 -15.47
C MET A 192 -0.63 5.08 -16.88
N ASN A 193 -1.25 4.06 -17.47
CA ASN A 193 -0.91 3.66 -18.84
C ASN A 193 -1.42 4.68 -19.88
N SER A 194 -2.48 5.44 -19.60
CA SER A 194 -2.92 6.53 -20.49
C SER A 194 -1.90 7.66 -20.64
N LEU A 195 -0.97 7.77 -19.70
CA LEU A 195 0.12 8.75 -19.73
C LEU A 195 1.36 8.23 -20.48
N SER A 196 1.42 6.93 -20.81
CA SER A 196 2.58 6.31 -21.46
C SER A 196 2.93 6.97 -22.80
N ALA A 197 1.93 7.24 -23.65
CA ALA A 197 2.11 7.89 -24.94
C ALA A 197 2.67 9.33 -24.83
N SER A 198 2.42 10.03 -23.71
CA SER A 198 2.95 11.37 -23.47
C SER A 198 4.37 11.35 -22.87
N MET A 199 4.89 10.19 -22.48
CA MET A 199 6.26 10.07 -21.97
C MET A 199 7.30 10.28 -23.06
N ASP A 200 7.03 9.87 -24.29
CA ASP A 200 8.00 9.99 -25.38
C ASP A 200 8.32 11.48 -25.68
N GLU A 201 7.31 12.36 -25.62
CA GLU A 201 7.48 13.82 -25.69
C GLU A 201 8.22 14.41 -24.48
N LEU A 202 7.99 13.88 -23.27
CA LEU A 202 8.63 14.35 -22.04
C LEU A 202 10.09 13.88 -21.89
N LEU A 203 10.45 12.75 -22.49
CA LEU A 203 11.79 12.15 -22.42
C LEU A 203 12.71 12.56 -23.56
N THR A 204 12.15 13.12 -24.63
CA THR A 204 12.90 13.74 -25.74
C THR A 204 13.32 15.17 -25.44
N GLN A 205 12.68 15.85 -24.48
CA GLN A 205 13.21 17.11 -23.93
C GLN A 205 14.45 16.83 -23.07
N ASP A 206 15.57 17.51 -23.35
CA ASP A 206 16.87 17.35 -22.68
C ASP A 206 16.90 17.96 -21.26
N ASP A 207 15.83 17.72 -20.50
CA ASP A 207 15.70 18.13 -19.11
C ASP A 207 16.32 17.08 -18.17
N LYS A 208 16.79 17.52 -17.00
CA LYS A 208 17.37 16.65 -15.95
C LYS A 208 16.47 15.45 -15.60
N THR A 209 15.16 15.61 -15.72
CA THR A 209 14.17 14.54 -15.54
C THR A 209 14.35 13.44 -16.59
N GLY A 210 14.48 13.79 -17.88
CA GLY A 210 14.68 12.82 -18.96
C GLY A 210 15.97 12.00 -18.80
N GLN A 211 17.03 12.60 -18.26
CA GLN A 211 18.28 11.88 -17.99
C GLN A 211 18.15 10.85 -16.85
N ILE A 212 17.41 11.18 -15.78
CA ILE A 212 17.12 10.22 -14.69
C ILE A 212 16.30 9.04 -15.22
N PHE A 213 15.31 9.32 -16.05
CA PHE A 213 14.50 8.27 -16.68
C PHE A 213 15.33 7.41 -17.64
N LYS A 214 16.21 7.99 -18.46
CA LYS A 214 17.16 7.23 -19.31
C LYS A 214 18.18 6.40 -18.50
N GLN A 215 18.52 6.83 -17.29
CA GLN A 215 19.34 6.01 -16.38
C GLN A 215 18.56 4.86 -15.74
N MET A 216 17.26 5.04 -15.52
CA MET A 216 16.37 3.98 -15.01
C MET A 216 15.98 2.98 -16.11
N PHE A 217 15.85 3.42 -17.36
CA PHE A 217 15.38 2.62 -18.48
C PHE A 217 16.50 2.44 -19.51
N SER A 218 17.16 1.28 -19.47
CA SER A 218 18.21 0.86 -20.42
C SER A 218 17.68 0.50 -21.82
N GLU A 219 16.36 0.46 -22.00
CA GLU A 219 15.73 0.01 -23.24
C GLU A 219 15.82 1.05 -24.37
N THR A 220 15.93 0.53 -25.61
CA THR A 220 15.82 1.31 -26.85
C THR A 220 14.42 1.88 -27.06
N ASP A 221 13.39 1.30 -26.42
CA ASP A 221 11.99 1.72 -26.50
C ASP A 221 11.46 2.14 -25.12
N LEU A 222 11.43 3.45 -24.89
CA LEU A 222 11.07 4.05 -23.61
C LEU A 222 9.59 3.84 -23.24
N GLU A 223 8.69 3.69 -24.23
CA GLU A 223 7.27 3.43 -23.99
C GLU A 223 7.08 2.04 -23.36
N ILE A 224 7.76 1.04 -23.91
CA ILE A 224 7.72 -0.36 -23.44
C ILE A 224 8.31 -0.48 -22.03
N ALA A 225 9.46 0.15 -21.79
CA ALA A 225 10.10 0.17 -20.47
C ALA A 225 9.20 0.81 -19.41
N PHE A 226 8.53 1.91 -19.75
CA PHE A 226 7.61 2.60 -18.86
C PHE A 226 6.36 1.75 -18.53
N ILE A 227 5.76 1.10 -19.54
CA ILE A 227 4.62 0.19 -19.34
C ILE A 227 4.98 -0.96 -18.40
N THR A 228 6.17 -1.55 -18.61
CA THR A 228 6.70 -2.62 -17.75
C THR A 228 6.89 -2.14 -16.32
N TYR A 229 7.52 -0.98 -16.14
CA TYR A 229 7.74 -0.39 -14.81
C TYR A 229 6.43 -0.09 -14.08
N LEU A 230 5.42 0.41 -14.80
CA LEU A 230 4.09 0.60 -14.25
C LEU A 230 3.46 -0.73 -13.80
N ALA A 231 3.67 -1.81 -14.57
CA ALA A 231 3.20 -3.13 -14.18
C ALA A 231 3.89 -3.64 -12.89
N ASP A 232 5.19 -3.44 -12.74
CA ASP A 232 5.92 -3.77 -11.51
C ASP A 232 5.42 -2.95 -10.31
N PHE A 233 5.22 -1.65 -10.50
CA PHE A 233 4.67 -0.77 -9.47
C PHE A 233 3.27 -1.22 -9.02
N LEU A 234 2.40 -1.56 -9.97
CA LEU A 234 1.07 -2.11 -9.68
C LEU A 234 1.14 -3.49 -9.03
N GLY A 235 2.09 -4.34 -9.46
CA GLY A 235 2.36 -5.65 -8.88
C GLY A 235 2.77 -5.55 -7.41
N ILE A 236 3.63 -4.59 -7.06
CA ILE A 236 4.01 -4.29 -5.68
C ILE A 236 2.80 -3.85 -4.87
N LEU A 237 2.02 -2.90 -5.40
CA LEU A 237 0.82 -2.37 -4.73
C LEU A 237 -0.21 -3.47 -4.45
N LEU A 238 -0.49 -4.32 -5.43
CA LEU A 238 -1.46 -5.41 -5.28
C LEU A 238 -0.87 -6.59 -4.50
N GLY A 239 0.45 -6.78 -4.53
CA GLY A 239 1.18 -7.67 -3.63
C GLY A 239 0.97 -7.28 -2.17
N VAL A 240 1.02 -5.99 -1.85
CA VAL A 240 0.69 -5.46 -0.51
C VAL A 240 -0.74 -5.83 -0.14
N ALA A 241 -1.69 -5.66 -1.07
CA ALA A 241 -3.08 -6.05 -0.85
C ALA A 241 -3.26 -7.57 -0.66
N ALA A 242 -2.49 -8.41 -1.35
CA ALA A 242 -2.51 -9.86 -1.19
C ALA A 242 -1.97 -10.28 0.20
N VAL A 243 -0.84 -9.71 0.64
CA VAL A 243 -0.26 -9.92 1.97
C VAL A 243 -1.22 -9.45 3.06
N ALA A 244 -1.78 -8.24 2.92
CA ALA A 244 -2.78 -7.71 3.84
C ALA A 244 -4.05 -8.58 3.89
N GLY A 245 -4.48 -9.07 2.72
CA GLY A 245 -5.58 -10.02 2.58
C GLY A 245 -5.35 -11.27 3.41
N MET A 246 -4.15 -11.87 3.30
CA MET A 246 -3.75 -13.06 4.05
C MET A 246 -3.64 -12.80 5.56
N LEU A 247 -3.13 -11.64 5.97
CA LEU A 247 -3.02 -11.22 7.37
C LEU A 247 -4.38 -10.96 8.05
N LYS A 248 -5.49 -10.85 7.30
CA LYS A 248 -6.83 -10.79 7.91
C LYS A 248 -7.16 -12.03 8.71
N LEU A 249 -6.63 -13.20 8.34
CA LEU A 249 -6.87 -14.40 9.14
C LEU A 249 -6.39 -14.21 10.58
N ARG A 250 -5.29 -13.48 10.79
CA ARG A 250 -4.79 -13.17 12.14
C ARG A 250 -5.78 -12.32 12.94
N SER A 251 -6.48 -11.39 12.30
CA SER A 251 -7.53 -10.61 12.98
C SER A 251 -8.78 -11.46 13.24
N GLU A 252 -9.12 -12.38 12.34
CA GLU A 252 -10.18 -13.37 12.54
C GLU A 252 -9.87 -14.35 13.70
N GLU A 253 -8.61 -14.77 13.84
CA GLU A 253 -8.12 -15.57 14.98
C GLU A 253 -8.26 -14.78 16.28
N ARG A 254 -7.72 -13.55 16.33
CA ARG A 254 -7.80 -12.69 17.53
C ARG A 254 -9.25 -12.37 17.95
N ASN A 255 -10.15 -12.27 16.98
CA ASN A 255 -11.57 -12.03 17.22
C ASN A 255 -12.36 -13.32 17.52
N ARG A 256 -11.68 -14.47 17.70
CA ARG A 256 -12.27 -15.80 17.95
C ARG A 256 -13.26 -16.27 16.87
N THR A 257 -13.22 -15.66 15.68
CA THR A 257 -14.09 -16.07 14.57
C THR A 257 -13.68 -17.43 14.04
N VAL A 258 -12.36 -17.69 14.02
CA VAL A 258 -11.82 -19.00 13.64
C VAL A 258 -12.23 -20.09 14.64
N ASP A 259 -12.28 -19.78 15.94
CA ASP A 259 -12.75 -20.72 16.97
C ASP A 259 -14.22 -21.08 16.80
N LEU A 260 -15.06 -20.10 16.49
CA LEU A 260 -16.47 -20.31 16.18
C LEU A 260 -16.69 -21.15 14.93
N MET A 261 -15.81 -21.03 13.92
CA MET A 261 -15.85 -21.91 12.75
C MET A 261 -15.44 -23.34 13.14
N ARG A 262 -14.34 -23.48 13.89
CA ARG A 262 -13.81 -24.79 14.34
C ARG A 262 -14.78 -25.55 15.25
N SER A 263 -15.55 -24.86 16.10
CA SER A 263 -16.55 -25.49 16.97
C SER A 263 -17.69 -26.19 16.22
N ARG A 264 -17.87 -25.87 14.92
CA ARG A 264 -18.83 -26.55 14.03
C ARG A 264 -18.30 -27.85 13.43
N GLY A 265 -17.13 -28.34 13.86
CA GLY A 265 -16.55 -29.61 13.42
C GLY A 265 -15.82 -29.54 12.08
N VAL A 266 -15.44 -28.34 11.60
CA VAL A 266 -14.65 -28.19 10.37
C VAL A 266 -13.19 -28.57 10.60
N SER A 267 -12.49 -28.99 9.53
CA SER A 267 -11.07 -29.33 9.64
C SER A 267 -10.23 -28.16 10.12
N ARG A 268 -9.15 -28.45 10.86
CA ARG A 268 -8.25 -27.43 11.40
C ARG A 268 -7.59 -26.56 10.33
N THR A 269 -7.38 -27.11 9.14
CA THR A 269 -6.76 -26.42 7.99
C THR A 269 -7.74 -25.56 7.20
N LEU A 270 -9.06 -25.81 7.30
CA LEU A 270 -10.06 -25.18 6.45
C LEU A 270 -10.04 -23.64 6.49
N PRO A 271 -9.96 -22.95 7.66
CA PRO A 271 -9.96 -21.48 7.68
C PRO A 271 -8.79 -20.88 6.90
N MET A 272 -7.60 -21.45 7.08
CA MET A 272 -6.38 -21.06 6.37
C MET A 272 -6.48 -21.35 4.87
N ALA A 273 -6.99 -22.53 4.49
CA ALA A 273 -7.18 -22.90 3.09
C ALA A 273 -8.20 -21.99 2.37
N LEU A 274 -9.30 -21.62 3.04
CA LEU A 274 -10.30 -20.70 2.49
C LEU A 274 -9.72 -19.30 2.28
N GLN A 275 -8.94 -18.81 3.24
CA GLN A 275 -8.23 -17.53 3.13
C GLN A 275 -7.19 -17.57 2.00
N ALA A 276 -6.36 -18.61 1.95
CA ALA A 276 -5.36 -18.81 0.90
C ALA A 276 -6.02 -18.83 -0.48
N GLY A 277 -7.06 -19.66 -0.66
CA GLY A 277 -7.83 -19.71 -1.90
C GLY A 277 -8.47 -18.37 -2.27
N SER A 278 -9.02 -17.63 -1.29
CA SER A 278 -9.60 -16.30 -1.54
C SER A 278 -8.54 -15.29 -2.01
N THR A 279 -7.32 -15.41 -1.48
CA THR A 279 -6.16 -14.58 -1.84
C THR A 279 -5.65 -14.93 -3.23
N VAL A 280 -5.55 -16.22 -3.58
CA VAL A 280 -5.19 -16.66 -4.93
C VAL A 280 -6.22 -16.16 -5.96
N LEU A 281 -7.51 -16.28 -5.64
CA LEU A 281 -8.57 -15.75 -6.51
C LEU A 281 -8.42 -14.24 -6.68
N PHE A 282 -8.14 -13.50 -5.60
CA PHE A 282 -7.87 -12.07 -5.68
C PHE A 282 -6.67 -11.74 -6.58
N ILE A 283 -5.56 -12.46 -6.48
CA ILE A 283 -4.36 -12.25 -7.32
C ILE A 283 -4.70 -12.46 -8.80
N VAL A 284 -5.45 -13.52 -9.13
CA VAL A 284 -5.89 -13.77 -10.52
C VAL A 284 -6.81 -12.64 -11.00
N GLU A 285 -7.83 -12.29 -10.21
CA GLU A 285 -8.76 -11.21 -10.54
C GLU A 285 -8.03 -9.86 -10.69
N SER A 286 -7.00 -9.61 -9.89
CA SER A 286 -6.25 -8.34 -9.91
C SER A 286 -5.34 -8.24 -11.13
N CYS A 287 -4.65 -9.31 -11.53
CA CYS A 287 -3.86 -9.33 -12.76
C CYS A 287 -4.75 -9.12 -14.00
N LEU A 288 -5.96 -9.70 -14.00
CA LEU A 288 -6.95 -9.46 -15.06
C LEU A 288 -7.45 -8.02 -15.04
N ALA A 289 -7.77 -7.48 -13.86
CA ALA A 289 -8.25 -6.11 -13.74
C ALA A 289 -7.20 -5.07 -14.14
N THR A 290 -5.94 -5.23 -13.74
CA THR A 290 -4.87 -4.32 -14.17
C THR A 290 -4.51 -4.52 -15.64
N GLY A 291 -4.48 -5.76 -16.15
CA GLY A 291 -4.29 -6.03 -17.57
C GLY A 291 -5.36 -5.37 -18.44
N LEU A 292 -6.65 -5.45 -18.05
CA LEU A 292 -7.74 -4.75 -18.74
C LEU A 292 -7.61 -3.23 -18.64
N GLY A 293 -7.27 -2.71 -17.46
CA GLY A 293 -7.03 -1.27 -17.28
C GLY A 293 -5.90 -0.78 -18.19
N ALA A 294 -4.78 -1.51 -18.23
CA ALA A 294 -3.62 -1.18 -19.04
C ALA A 294 -3.91 -1.24 -20.54
N ILE A 295 -4.62 -2.27 -21.03
CA ILE A 295 -5.07 -2.35 -22.44
C ILE A 295 -5.89 -1.11 -22.84
N LEU A 296 -6.77 -0.65 -21.96
CA LEU A 296 -7.61 0.52 -22.23
C LEU A 296 -6.85 1.84 -22.14
N GLY A 297 -5.72 1.86 -21.44
CA GLY A 297 -4.87 3.04 -21.27
C GLY A 297 -3.83 3.21 -22.39
N VAL A 298 -3.30 2.13 -22.95
CA VAL A 298 -2.20 2.19 -23.93
C VAL A 298 -2.69 2.44 -25.37
N SER A 299 -1.77 2.88 -26.23
CA SER A 299 -1.91 2.92 -27.69
C SER A 299 -2.27 1.53 -28.28
N ARG A 300 -2.79 1.50 -29.51
CA ARG A 300 -3.26 0.23 -30.14
C ARG A 300 -2.14 -0.78 -30.41
N ASP A 301 -0.89 -0.38 -30.38
CA ASP A 301 0.22 -1.26 -30.76
C ASP A 301 0.93 -1.86 -29.53
N ALA A 302 0.87 -1.18 -28.38
CA ALA A 302 1.55 -1.63 -27.15
C ALA A 302 0.64 -2.40 -26.16
N TRP A 303 -0.63 -2.66 -26.48
CA TRP A 303 -1.52 -3.48 -25.63
C TRP A 303 -1.02 -4.91 -25.33
N PRO A 304 -0.31 -5.64 -26.22
CA PRO A 304 0.16 -6.99 -25.92
C PRO A 304 1.22 -6.97 -24.81
N VAL A 305 2.10 -5.97 -24.85
CA VAL A 305 3.12 -5.72 -23.82
C VAL A 305 2.44 -5.36 -22.50
N ALA A 306 1.50 -4.40 -22.53
CA ALA A 306 0.76 -3.98 -21.35
C ALA A 306 0.01 -5.15 -20.68
N LEU A 307 -0.64 -6.00 -21.46
CA LEU A 307 -1.34 -7.18 -20.95
C LEU A 307 -0.36 -8.20 -20.35
N SER A 308 0.71 -8.55 -21.09
CA SER A 308 1.68 -9.55 -20.64
C SER A 308 2.41 -9.10 -19.37
N ALA A 309 2.90 -7.86 -19.32
CA ALA A 309 3.58 -7.29 -18.16
C ALA A 309 2.69 -7.31 -16.89
N ASN A 310 1.38 -7.12 -17.03
CA ASN A 310 0.45 -7.19 -15.89
C ASN A 310 0.10 -8.63 -15.48
N LEU A 311 -0.01 -9.56 -16.43
CA LEU A 311 -0.29 -10.96 -16.13
C LEU A 311 0.90 -11.67 -15.46
N THR A 312 2.12 -11.27 -15.79
CA THR A 312 3.34 -11.89 -15.26
C THR A 312 3.58 -11.55 -13.80
N GLN A 313 2.96 -10.48 -13.29
CA GLN A 313 2.90 -10.12 -11.87
C GLN A 313 2.20 -11.17 -10.98
N PHE A 314 1.51 -12.15 -11.57
CA PHE A 314 0.94 -13.27 -10.83
C PHE A 314 2.00 -14.00 -9.98
N ALA A 315 3.16 -14.34 -10.55
CA ALA A 315 4.19 -15.10 -9.85
C ALA A 315 4.74 -14.38 -8.61
N PRO A 316 5.17 -13.11 -8.67
CA PRO A 316 5.66 -12.44 -7.48
C PRO A 316 4.60 -12.27 -6.40
N MET A 317 3.37 -11.89 -6.79
CA MET A 317 2.26 -11.77 -5.84
C MET A 317 1.92 -13.12 -5.18
N PHE A 318 1.93 -14.21 -5.95
CA PHE A 318 1.67 -15.56 -5.45
C PHE A 318 2.77 -16.07 -4.53
N ALA A 319 4.04 -15.80 -4.85
CA ALA A 319 5.19 -16.12 -4.01
C ALA A 319 5.11 -15.40 -2.65
N LEU A 320 4.80 -14.09 -2.66
CA LEU A 320 4.64 -13.30 -1.43
C LEU A 320 3.43 -13.77 -0.60
N ALA A 321 2.31 -14.09 -1.24
CA ALA A 321 1.14 -14.65 -0.55
C ALA A 321 1.43 -16.04 0.05
N GLY A 322 2.18 -16.88 -0.67
CA GLY A 322 2.61 -18.19 -0.19
C GLY A 322 3.56 -18.10 1.00
N LEU A 323 4.56 -17.22 0.93
CA LEU A 323 5.49 -16.95 2.04
C LEU A 323 4.76 -16.38 3.26
N THR A 324 3.81 -15.47 3.04
CA THR A 324 2.94 -14.94 4.11
C THR A 324 2.12 -16.06 4.75
N THR A 325 1.55 -16.96 3.94
CA THR A 325 0.81 -18.12 4.42
C THR A 325 1.71 -19.06 5.23
N LEU A 326 2.96 -19.24 4.83
CA LEU A 326 3.95 -20.04 5.57
C LEU A 326 4.29 -19.42 6.93
N ILE A 327 4.58 -18.12 6.97
CA ILE A 327 4.89 -17.39 8.20
C ILE A 327 3.70 -17.44 9.15
N ILE A 328 2.50 -17.11 8.67
CA ILE A 328 1.27 -17.18 9.47
C ILE A 328 0.92 -18.62 9.79
N GLY A 329 1.33 -19.63 9.03
CA GLY A 329 1.13 -21.04 9.35
C GLY A 329 2.01 -21.50 10.50
N LEU A 330 3.29 -21.14 10.47
CA LEU A 330 4.27 -21.41 11.52
C LEU A 330 3.90 -20.71 12.83
N THR A 331 3.65 -19.41 12.77
CA THR A 331 3.41 -18.59 13.95
C THR A 331 2.64 -17.32 13.63
N SER A 332 1.44 -17.21 14.19
CA SER A 332 0.61 -16.01 14.05
C SER A 332 1.09 -14.85 14.91
N ARG A 333 1.99 -15.10 15.87
CA ARG A 333 2.58 -14.04 16.73
C ARG A 333 3.45 -13.08 15.93
N TYR A 334 4.23 -13.59 14.99
CA TYR A 334 5.19 -12.81 14.21
C TYR A 334 4.68 -12.47 12.80
N GLY A 335 3.36 -12.32 12.62
CA GLY A 335 2.78 -11.97 11.32
C GLY A 335 3.30 -10.67 10.71
N TRP A 336 3.93 -9.79 11.50
CA TRP A 336 4.59 -8.58 10.98
C TRP A 336 5.80 -8.89 10.09
N LEU A 337 6.45 -10.06 10.26
CA LEU A 337 7.58 -10.49 9.41
C LEU A 337 7.17 -10.70 7.95
N ALA A 338 5.88 -10.92 7.67
CA ALA A 338 5.37 -11.05 6.31
C ALA A 338 5.55 -9.76 5.47
N TRP A 339 5.82 -8.62 6.11
CA TRP A 339 6.09 -7.36 5.42
C TRP A 339 7.54 -7.23 4.93
N LEU A 340 8.50 -7.95 5.54
CA LEU A 340 9.91 -7.81 5.16
C LEU A 340 10.18 -8.19 3.70
N PRO A 341 9.68 -9.31 3.16
CA PRO A 341 9.96 -9.71 1.78
C PRO A 341 9.42 -8.72 0.75
N ILE A 342 8.25 -8.13 1.00
CA ILE A 342 7.63 -7.16 0.09
C ILE A 342 8.29 -5.78 0.18
N ILE A 343 8.64 -5.32 1.38
CA ILE A 343 9.39 -4.07 1.55
C ILE A 343 10.75 -4.19 0.86
N TYR A 344 11.45 -5.31 1.08
CA TYR A 344 12.72 -5.58 0.43
C TYR A 344 12.60 -5.62 -1.09
N SER A 345 11.68 -6.42 -1.63
CA SER A 345 11.51 -6.57 -3.07
C SER A 345 11.07 -5.27 -3.73
N GLY A 346 10.12 -4.54 -3.13
CA GLY A 346 9.67 -3.25 -3.65
C GLY A 346 10.78 -2.19 -3.61
N ALA A 347 11.58 -2.14 -2.54
CA ALA A 347 12.72 -1.24 -2.45
C ALA A 347 13.78 -1.56 -3.51
N MET A 348 14.12 -2.84 -3.70
CA MET A 348 15.10 -3.23 -4.71
C MET A 348 14.61 -2.99 -6.14
N THR A 349 13.32 -3.17 -6.41
CA THR A 349 12.76 -2.94 -7.76
C THR A 349 12.67 -1.45 -8.11
N ILE A 350 12.31 -0.58 -7.17
CA ILE A 350 12.14 0.86 -7.43
C ILE A 350 13.45 1.62 -7.25
N ILE A 351 14.19 1.35 -6.16
CA ILE A 351 15.36 2.14 -5.73
C ILE A 351 16.66 1.46 -6.17
N GLY A 352 16.67 0.13 -6.34
CA GLY A 352 17.88 -0.62 -6.67
C GLY A 352 18.61 -0.13 -7.94
N PRO A 353 17.89 0.07 -9.08
CA PRO A 353 18.49 0.63 -10.28
C PRO A 353 19.08 2.03 -10.07
N LEU A 354 18.38 2.88 -9.31
CA LEU A 354 18.84 4.25 -8.99
C LEU A 354 20.12 4.26 -8.15
N LEU A 355 20.29 3.28 -7.27
CA LEU A 355 21.50 3.12 -6.46
C LEU A 355 22.63 2.41 -7.19
N GLN A 356 22.42 2.00 -8.45
CA GLN A 356 23.35 1.13 -9.20
C GLN A 356 23.75 -0.10 -8.37
N ALA A 357 22.77 -0.69 -7.66
CA ALA A 357 23.00 -1.82 -6.78
C ALA A 357 23.53 -3.03 -7.58
N PRO A 358 24.39 -3.87 -6.97
CA PRO A 358 24.96 -5.01 -7.67
C PRO A 358 23.86 -6.00 -8.10
N GLU A 359 24.00 -6.59 -9.29
CA GLU A 359 22.97 -7.45 -9.91
C GLU A 359 22.50 -8.59 -9.01
N TRP A 360 23.40 -9.19 -8.22
CA TRP A 360 23.02 -10.27 -7.30
C TRP A 360 21.98 -9.81 -6.27
N LEU A 361 22.00 -8.53 -5.87
CA LEU A 361 21.04 -7.96 -4.93
C LEU A 361 19.70 -7.70 -5.63
N LEU A 362 19.71 -7.15 -6.85
CA LEU A 362 18.51 -6.97 -7.66
C LEU A 362 17.83 -8.31 -7.97
N ASN A 363 18.62 -9.34 -8.28
CA ASN A 363 18.17 -10.71 -8.57
C ASN A 363 17.65 -11.47 -7.33
N THR A 364 17.61 -10.85 -6.15
CA THR A 364 16.87 -11.43 -5.01
C THR A 364 15.47 -10.86 -4.86
N SER A 365 15.14 -9.77 -5.57
CA SER A 365 13.78 -9.23 -5.58
C SER A 365 12.84 -10.18 -6.32
N VAL A 366 11.68 -10.44 -5.71
CA VAL A 366 10.65 -11.30 -6.32
C VAL A 366 10.10 -10.66 -7.59
N PHE A 367 10.00 -9.33 -7.65
CA PHE A 367 9.47 -8.60 -8.80
C PHE A 367 10.45 -8.53 -9.99
N ASN A 368 11.76 -8.65 -9.75
CA ASN A 368 12.77 -8.66 -10.82
C ASN A 368 12.75 -9.95 -11.68
N HIS A 369 11.95 -10.95 -11.28
CA HIS A 369 11.76 -12.17 -12.06
C HIS A 369 10.37 -12.24 -12.73
N ALA A 370 9.62 -11.13 -12.72
CA ALA A 370 8.47 -11.01 -13.60
C ALA A 370 8.96 -11.04 -15.05
N ILE A 371 8.20 -11.67 -15.94
CA ILE A 371 8.54 -11.65 -17.37
C ILE A 371 8.19 -10.25 -17.87
N ASN A 372 9.21 -9.52 -18.32
CA ASN A 372 9.13 -8.22 -18.96
C ASN A 372 9.66 -8.27 -20.39
N SER A 373 9.58 -7.14 -21.10
CA SER A 373 10.08 -6.93 -22.46
C SER A 373 11.55 -7.31 -22.64
N GLU A 374 12.43 -6.99 -21.69
CA GLU A 374 13.85 -7.36 -21.73
C GLU A 374 14.10 -8.86 -21.52
N ASN A 375 13.25 -9.54 -20.74
CA ASN A 375 13.53 -10.86 -20.18
C ASN A 375 12.46 -11.91 -20.51
N THR A 376 11.96 -11.88 -21.76
CA THR A 376 11.04 -12.89 -22.33
C THR A 376 11.52 -14.33 -22.17
N GLY A 377 12.83 -14.55 -21.94
CA GLY A 377 13.44 -15.86 -21.65
C GLY A 377 13.34 -16.36 -20.21
N ASN A 378 12.91 -15.55 -19.23
CA ASN A 378 12.97 -15.93 -17.81
C ASN A 378 11.72 -16.69 -17.31
N LEU A 379 11.11 -17.49 -18.18
CA LEU A 379 9.98 -18.36 -17.83
C LEU A 379 10.34 -19.36 -16.74
N VAL A 380 11.62 -19.77 -16.67
CA VAL A 380 12.14 -20.65 -15.62
C VAL A 380 12.06 -19.97 -14.25
N ALA A 381 12.56 -18.74 -14.06
CA ALA A 381 12.45 -18.09 -12.76
C ALA A 381 11.00 -17.78 -12.38
N TRP A 382 10.17 -17.42 -13.36
CA TRP A 382 8.73 -17.24 -13.14
C TRP A 382 8.07 -18.53 -12.62
N LEU A 383 8.36 -19.68 -13.24
CA LEU A 383 7.88 -20.99 -12.79
C LEU A 383 8.42 -21.37 -11.41
N VAL A 384 9.70 -21.07 -11.13
CA VAL A 384 10.31 -21.30 -9.83
C VAL A 384 9.61 -20.48 -8.75
N LEU A 385 9.28 -19.21 -9.00
CA LEU A 385 8.53 -18.37 -8.07
C LEU A 385 7.12 -18.93 -7.80
N VAL A 386 6.42 -19.38 -8.85
CA VAL A 386 5.12 -20.05 -8.68
C VAL A 386 5.26 -21.32 -7.85
N ALA A 387 6.28 -22.14 -8.11
CA ALA A 387 6.54 -23.36 -7.36
C ALA A 387 6.86 -23.07 -5.89
N VAL A 388 7.75 -22.11 -5.61
CA VAL A 388 8.10 -21.66 -4.25
C VAL A 388 6.87 -21.13 -3.52
N GLY A 389 6.07 -20.27 -4.17
CA GLY A 389 4.81 -19.77 -3.61
C GLY A 389 3.82 -20.89 -3.30
N GLY A 390 3.69 -21.87 -4.19
CA GLY A 390 2.80 -23.02 -4.02
C GLY A 390 3.22 -23.91 -2.85
N VAL A 391 4.51 -24.26 -2.78
CA VAL A 391 5.08 -25.07 -1.69
C VAL A 391 4.94 -24.33 -0.35
N ALA A 392 5.29 -23.04 -0.30
CA ALA A 392 5.15 -22.23 0.91
C ALA A 392 3.69 -22.14 1.37
N MET A 393 2.75 -21.96 0.44
CA MET A 393 1.33 -21.89 0.74
C MET A 393 0.77 -23.21 1.26
N VAL A 394 1.07 -24.33 0.61
CA VAL A 394 0.65 -25.66 1.08
C VAL A 394 1.27 -25.95 2.44
N GLY A 395 2.57 -25.69 2.62
CA GLY A 395 3.26 -25.82 3.90
C GLY A 395 2.61 -24.99 5.00
N GLY A 396 2.30 -23.73 4.72
CA GLY A 396 1.62 -22.83 5.65
C GLY A 396 0.22 -23.30 6.05
N VAL A 397 -0.57 -23.80 5.10
CA VAL A 397 -1.90 -24.37 5.37
C VAL A 397 -1.80 -25.62 6.26
N VAL A 398 -0.86 -26.51 5.99
CA VAL A 398 -0.64 -27.74 6.77
C VAL A 398 -0.17 -27.39 8.19
N LEU A 399 0.78 -26.47 8.33
CA LEU A 399 1.33 -26.04 9.62
C LEU A 399 0.28 -25.31 10.46
N ALA A 400 -0.58 -24.49 9.85
CA ALA A 400 -1.73 -23.87 10.53
C ALA A 400 -2.71 -24.89 11.12
N GLY A 401 -2.84 -26.07 10.48
CA GLY A 401 -3.65 -27.17 11.00
C GLY A 401 -3.07 -27.82 12.27
N ARG A 402 -1.75 -27.73 12.45
CA ARG A 402 -1.01 -28.29 13.59
C ARG A 402 -0.89 -27.31 14.77
N ARG A 403 -1.07 -26.02 14.52
CA ARG A 403 -0.97 -24.96 15.55
C ARG A 403 -2.30 -24.69 16.26
N GLU A 404 -2.20 -24.26 17.50
CA GLU A 404 -3.27 -23.59 18.26
C GLU A 404 -3.58 -22.19 17.69
N VAL A 405 -4.81 -21.73 17.92
CA VAL A 405 -5.27 -20.39 17.54
C VAL A 405 -4.76 -19.36 18.56
N LEU A 406 -4.57 -18.10 18.13
CA LEU A 406 -4.07 -17.01 18.99
C LEU A 406 -4.95 -16.67 20.19
#